data_AF-A0A1I4I0T1-F1
#
_entry.id   AF-A0A1I4I0T1-F1
#
_cell.length_a   1.000
_cell.length_b   1.000
_cell.length_c   1.000
_cell.angle_alpha   90.00
_cell.angle_beta   90.00
_cell.angle_gamma   90.00
#
_symmetry.space_group_name_H-M   'P 1'
#
loop_
_entity.id
_entity.type
_entity.pdbx_description
1 polymer ?
#
loop_
_entity_poly.entity_id
_entity_poly.type
_entity_poly.pdbx_seq_one_letter_code
_entity_poly.pdbx_strand_id
1 'polypeptide(L)' 'MNEKDKKTVESIIFYCNRMQAHVDRFGDDKGIYLSDIQFQDACSSVIINIGEFVGRLSDEFKSEYPDILGARLFV' A
#
# COMPACT_ATOMS: atom_id res chain seq x y z
N MET A 1 4.02 3.21 20.17
CA MET A 1 3.08 3.61 19.09
C MET A 1 2.02 4.56 19.62
N ASN A 2 1.84 5.72 18.99
CA ASN A 2 0.78 6.69 19.36
C ASN A 2 -0.52 6.43 18.54
N GLU A 3 -1.62 7.08 18.90
CA GLU A 3 -2.92 6.91 18.22
C GLU A 3 -2.93 7.33 16.75
N LYS A 4 -2.09 8.29 16.36
CA LYS A 4 -1.95 8.71 14.96
C LYS A 4 -1.30 7.61 14.12
N ASP A 5 -0.22 7.03 14.61
CA ASP A 5 0.49 5.94 13.93
C ASP A 5 -0.40 4.72 13.83
N LYS A 6 -1.15 4.39 14.89
CA LYS A 6 -2.13 3.30 14.87
C LYS A 6 -3.15 3.46 13.73
N LYS A 7 -3.80 4.63 13.63
CA LYS A 7 -4.75 4.93 12.54
C LYS A 7 -4.10 4.90 11.15
N THR A 8 -2.84 5.30 11.07
CA THR A 8 -2.06 5.27 9.83
C THR A 8 -1.79 3.82 9.40
N VAL A 9 -1.39 2.95 10.32
CA VAL A 9 -1.20 1.52 10.09
C VAL A 9 -2.52 0.83 9.72
N GLU A 10 -3.61 1.14 10.41
CA GLU A 10 -4.95 0.64 10.05
C GLU A 10 -5.33 1.02 8.61
N SER A 11 -4.98 2.24 8.19
CA SER A 11 -5.19 2.69 6.81
C SER A 11 -4.32 1.91 5.82
N ILE A 12 -3.05 1.64 6.14
CA ILE A 12 -2.16 0.80 5.31
C ILE A 12 -2.76 -0.61 5.14
N ILE A 13 -3.19 -1.25 6.23
CA ILE A 13 -3.82 -2.57 6.20
C ILE A 13 -5.09 -2.56 5.33
N PHE A 14 -5.91 -1.50 5.43
CA PHE A 14 -7.08 -1.34 4.56
C PHE A 14 -6.69 -1.34 3.07
N TYR A 15 -5.63 -0.62 2.69
CA TYR A 15 -5.18 -0.60 1.29
C TYR A 15 -4.56 -1.94 0.86
N CYS A 16 -3.86 -2.66 1.73
CA CYS A 16 -3.43 -4.04 1.44
C CYS A 16 -4.62 -4.96 1.13
N ASN A 17 -5.70 -4.86 1.90
CA ASN A 17 -6.92 -5.62 1.64
C ASN A 17 -7.59 -5.20 0.31
N ARG A 18 -7.48 -3.92 -0.08
CA ARG A 18 -7.95 -3.47 -1.41
C ARG A 18 -7.15 -4.05 -2.56
N MET A 19 -5.82 -4.20 -2.41
CA MET A 19 -5.00 -4.90 -3.41
C MET A 19 -5.53 -6.31 -3.62
N GLN A 20 -5.76 -7.05 -2.54
CA GLN A 20 -6.32 -8.40 -2.62
C GLN A 20 -7.69 -8.41 -3.31
N ALA A 21 -8.58 -7.47 -2.99
CA ALA A 21 -9.88 -7.35 -3.65
C ALA A 21 -9.78 -7.05 -5.15
N HIS A 22 -8.72 -6.36 -5.60
CA HIS A 22 -8.45 -6.18 -7.03
C HIS A 22 -7.98 -7.48 -7.67
N VAL A 23 -7.04 -8.19 -7.03
CA VAL A 23 -6.59 -9.52 -7.49
C VAL A 23 -7.76 -10.51 -7.56
N ASP A 24 -8.64 -10.55 -6.56
CA ASP A 24 -9.81 -11.43 -6.54
C ASP A 24 -10.82 -11.08 -7.65
N ARG A 25 -10.91 -9.80 -8.02
CA ARG A 25 -11.85 -9.32 -9.06
C ARG A 25 -11.34 -9.55 -10.47
N PHE A 26 -10.08 -9.19 -10.73
CA PHE A 26 -9.50 -9.19 -12.07
C PHE A 26 -8.79 -10.53 -12.38
N GLY A 27 -8.26 -11.19 -11.36
CA GLY A 27 -7.47 -12.42 -11.48
C GLY A 27 -5.99 -12.19 -11.15
N ASP A 28 -5.32 -13.25 -10.73
CA ASP A 28 -3.89 -13.28 -10.44
C ASP A 28 -3.09 -13.75 -11.66
N ASP A 29 -3.24 -13.03 -12.77
CA ASP A 29 -2.47 -13.30 -13.99
C ASP A 29 -1.82 -12.02 -14.53
N LYS A 30 -0.54 -12.15 -14.86
CA LYS A 30 0.25 -11.04 -15.39
C LYS A 30 -0.27 -10.55 -16.75
N GLY A 31 -0.76 -11.46 -17.60
CA GLY A 31 -1.35 -11.11 -18.89
C GLY A 31 -2.59 -10.25 -18.72
N ILE A 32 -3.47 -10.61 -17.78
CA ILE A 32 -4.65 -9.81 -17.42
C ILE A 32 -4.21 -8.41 -16.99
N TYR A 33 -3.29 -8.30 -16.03
CA TYR A 33 -2.77 -7.00 -15.57
C TYR A 33 -2.21 -6.14 -16.71
N LEU A 34 -1.37 -6.71 -17.58
CA LEU A 34 -0.74 -5.96 -18.67
C LEU A 34 -1.73 -5.52 -19.76
N SER A 35 -2.86 -6.22 -19.90
CA SER A 35 -3.87 -5.93 -20.93
C SER A 35 -5.02 -5.03 -20.46
N ASP A 36 -5.18 -4.84 -19.15
CA ASP A 36 -6.28 -4.07 -18.55
C ASP A 36 -5.78 -2.82 -17.81
N ILE A 37 -5.98 -1.65 -18.42
CA ILE A 37 -5.61 -0.35 -17.84
C ILE A 37 -6.36 -0.06 -16.53
N GLN A 38 -7.60 -0.54 -16.37
CA GLN A 38 -8.37 -0.34 -15.15
C GLN A 38 -7.79 -1.14 -14.00
N PHE A 39 -7.26 -2.35 -14.27
CA PHE A 39 -6.56 -3.13 -13.25
C PHE A 39 -5.23 -2.46 -12.86
N GLN A 40 -4.50 -1.91 -13.84
CA GLN A 40 -3.26 -1.15 -13.59
C GLN A 40 -3.53 0.09 -12.73
N ASP A 41 -4.53 0.90 -13.10
CA ASP A 41 -4.89 2.12 -12.37
C ASP A 41 -5.37 1.81 -10.94
N ALA A 42 -6.14 0.73 -10.77
CA ALA A 42 -6.59 0.27 -9.47
C ALA A 42 -5.41 -0.14 -8.57
N CYS A 43 -4.47 -0.95 -9.08
CA CYS A 43 -3.28 -1.35 -8.33
C CYS A 43 -2.37 -0.16 -8.02
N SER A 44 -2.14 0.71 -9.02
CA SER A 44 -1.31 1.91 -8.87
C SER A 44 -1.85 2.84 -7.78
N SER A 45 -3.16 3.05 -7.77
CA SER A 45 -3.82 3.86 -6.74
C SER A 45 -3.61 3.28 -5.34
N VAL A 46 -3.71 1.97 -5.17
CA VAL A 46 -3.45 1.31 -3.87
C VAL A 46 -2.01 1.50 -3.43
N ILE A 47 -1.05 1.28 -4.33
CA ILE A 47 0.39 1.41 -4.06
C ILE A 47 0.76 2.84 -3.64
N ILE A 48 0.26 3.85 -4.37
CA ILE A 48 0.50 5.27 -4.05
C ILE A 48 -0.02 5.61 -2.64
N ASN A 49 -1.25 5.19 -2.32
CA ASN A 49 -1.82 5.46 -0.99
C ASN A 49 -1.00 4.81 0.12
N ILE A 50 -0.56 3.55 -0.05
CA ILE A 50 0.30 2.88 0.92
C ILE A 50 1.58 3.69 1.16
N GLY A 51 2.26 4.12 0.09
CA GLY A 51 3.47 4.95 0.19
C GLY A 51 3.22 6.26 0.95
N GLU A 52 2.10 6.92 0.68
CA GLU A 52 1.74 8.17 1.37
C GLU A 52 1.46 7.95 2.86
N PHE A 53 0.73 6.90 3.24
CA PHE A 53 0.49 6.59 4.66
C PHE A 53 1.78 6.18 5.38
N VAL A 54 2.65 5.39 4.74
CA VAL A 54 3.98 5.06 5.29
C VAL A 54 4.79 6.33 5.56
N GLY A 55 4.73 7.33 4.65
CA GLY A 55 5.38 8.63 4.84
C GLY A 55 4.87 9.40 6.08
N ARG A 56 3.60 9.23 6.44
CA ARG A 56 2.93 9.93 7.56
C ARG A 56 3.23 9.37 8.95
N LEU A 57 3.80 8.16 9.05
CA LEU A 57 4.21 7.54 10.30
C LEU A 57 5.28 8.39 11.02
N SER A 58 5.27 8.37 12.35
CA SER A 58 6.24 9.08 13.18
C SER A 58 7.66 8.52 13.00
N ASP A 59 8.67 9.37 13.19
CA ASP A 59 10.07 8.95 13.07
C ASP A 59 10.46 7.94 14.15
N GLU A 60 9.83 8.03 15.34
CA GLU A 60 9.98 7.04 16.40
C GLU A 60 9.48 5.66 15.96
N PHE A 61 8.28 5.61 15.36
CA PHE A 61 7.74 4.36 14.82
C PHE A 61 8.60 3.80 13.69
N LYS A 62 9.09 4.69 12.81
CA LYS A 62 9.97 4.32 11.71
C LYS A 62 11.30 3.73 12.18
N SER A 63 11.85 4.25 13.28
CA SER A 63 13.08 3.75 13.91
C SER A 63 12.88 2.39 14.58
N GLU A 64 11.71 2.16 15.18
CA GLU A 64 11.33 0.89 15.81
C GLU A 64 11.10 -0.24 14.79
N TYR A 65 10.61 0.12 13.59
CA TYR A 65 10.28 -0.82 12.51
C TYR A 65 10.95 -0.44 11.17
N PRO A 66 12.29 -0.54 11.06
CA PRO A 66 13.03 -0.07 9.88
C PRO A 66 12.67 -0.82 8.59
N ASP A 67 12.24 -2.09 8.70
CA ASP A 67 11.89 -2.93 7.55
C ASP A 67 10.62 -2.44 6.82
N ILE A 68 9.74 -1.71 7.51
CA ILE A 68 8.51 -1.16 6.93
C ILE A 68 8.82 -0.04 5.92
N LEU A 69 10.02 0.56 5.98
CA LEU A 69 10.39 1.76 5.20
C LEU A 69 11.53 1.56 4.20
N GLY A 70 12.15 0.36 4.18
CA GLY A 70 13.18 0.03 3.20
C GLY A 70 12.70 0.16 1.75
N ALA A 71 11.38 0.10 1.53
CA ALA A 71 10.74 0.43 0.27
C ALA A 71 10.39 1.92 0.22
N ARG A 72 11.41 2.76 0.02
CA ARG A 72 11.20 4.09 -0.58
C ARG A 72 10.71 3.83 -2.00
N LEU A 73 9.41 3.56 -2.16
CA LEU A 73 8.75 3.52 -3.45
C LEU A 73 8.81 4.95 -3.97
N PHE A 74 9.87 5.25 -4.71
CA PHE A 74 10.04 6.48 -5.44
C PHE A 74 8.88 6.56 -6.45
N VAL A 75 7.87 7.36 -6.10
CA VAL A 75 7.13 8.12 -7.10
C VAL A 75 8.01 9.30 -7.51
#